data_AF-A0A0G0SZV1-F1
#
_entry.id   AF-A0A0G0SZV1-F1
#
_cell.length_a   1.000
_cell.length_b   1.000
_cell.length_c   1.000
_cell.angle_alpha   90.00
_cell.angle_beta   90.00
_cell.angle_gamma   90.00
#
_symmetry.space_group_name_H-M   'P 1'
#
loop_
_entity.id
_entity.type
_entity.pdbx_description
1 polymer ?
#
loop_
_entity_poly.entity_id
_entity_poly.type
_entity_poly.pdbx_seq_one_letter_code
_entity_poly.pdbx_strand_id
1 'polypeptide(L)'
;MLYINHILLQQIKKERNMGHRGLLEIGDRVRVTDGGPLYLIGKMGTIVEVIHMKYPAAIVKIDEEKITVNLGCESLQNLTLDPGAVC
;
A
#
# COMPACT_ATOMS: atom_id res chain seq x y z
N MET A 1 -7.26 16.42 -36.18
CA MET A 1 -8.18 15.83 -35.17
C MET A 1 -7.50 14.60 -34.57
N LEU A 2 -6.84 14.76 -33.43
CA LEU A 2 -6.18 13.66 -32.73
C LEU A 2 -7.21 12.97 -31.83
N TYR A 3 -7.81 11.89 -32.33
CA TYR A 3 -8.66 10.99 -31.55
C TYR A 3 -7.74 10.15 -30.65
N ILE A 4 -7.16 10.77 -29.62
CA ILE A 4 -6.48 10.02 -28.56
C ILE A 4 -7.58 9.22 -27.87
N ASN A 5 -7.57 7.94 -28.19
CA ASN A 5 -8.53 6.94 -27.78
C ASN A 5 -8.76 7.05 -26.26
N HIS A 6 -9.98 7.43 -25.85
CA HIS A 6 -10.36 7.63 -24.45
C HIS A 6 -10.03 6.39 -23.58
N ILE A 7 -9.96 5.21 -24.23
CA ILE A 7 -9.57 3.92 -23.64
C ILE A 7 -8.08 3.88 -23.26
N LEU A 8 -7.19 4.46 -24.09
CA LEU A 8 -5.75 4.49 -23.81
C LEU A 8 -5.43 5.45 -22.66
N LEU A 9 -6.13 6.58 -22.58
CA LEU A 9 -6.04 7.50 -21.43
C LEU A 9 -6.50 6.85 -20.12
N GLN A 10 -7.53 6.00 -20.17
CA GLN A 10 -7.99 5.23 -19.00
C GLN A 10 -7.00 4.11 -18.61
N GLN A 11 -6.35 3.45 -19.57
CA GLN A 11 -5.28 2.50 -19.27
C GLN A 11 -4.05 3.17 -18.65
N ILE A 12 -3.62 4.32 -19.17
CA ILE A 12 -2.51 5.08 -18.58
C ILE A 12 -2.88 5.60 -17.19
N LYS A 13 -4.14 5.98 -16.95
CA LYS A 13 -4.63 6.30 -15.59
C LYS A 13 -4.64 5.09 -14.67
N LYS A 14 -5.01 3.91 -15.18
CA LYS A 14 -5.00 2.65 -14.41
C LYS A 14 -3.58 2.19 -14.08
N GLU A 15 -2.63 2.34 -15.00
CA GLU A 15 -1.21 2.06 -14.77
C GLU A 15 -0.53 3.13 -13.92
N ARG A 16 -0.92 4.41 -14.01
CA ARG A 16 -0.49 5.44 -13.05
C ARG A 16 -1.09 5.26 -11.66
N ASN A 17 -2.25 4.58 -11.54
CA ASN A 17 -2.80 4.18 -10.26
C ASN A 17 -2.14 2.91 -9.70
N MET A 18 -1.36 2.19 -10.53
CA MET A 18 -0.41 1.16 -10.07
C MET A 18 1.00 1.73 -9.83
N GLY A 19 1.33 2.88 -10.42
CA GLY A 19 2.63 3.53 -10.33
C GLY A 19 2.85 4.48 -9.14
N HIS A 20 1.91 4.56 -8.21
CA HIS A 20 2.04 5.33 -6.95
C HIS A 20 1.60 4.54 -5.71
N ARG A 21 1.49 3.22 -5.80
CA ARG A 21 1.67 2.38 -4.61
C ARG A 21 3.17 2.37 -4.37
N GLY A 22 3.69 3.42 -3.74
CA GLY A 22 5.11 3.52 -3.37
C GLY A 22 5.55 2.16 -2.83
N LEU A 23 6.69 1.66 -3.31
CA LEU A 23 7.29 0.43 -2.78
C LEU A 23 7.11 0.52 -1.26
N LEU A 24 6.37 -0.41 -0.68
CA LEU A 24 6.21 -0.43 0.77
C LEU A 24 7.61 -0.69 1.32
N GLU A 25 8.11 0.23 2.14
CA GLU A 25 9.46 0.14 2.69
C GLU A 25 9.42 -0.18 4.18
N ILE A 26 10.52 -0.71 4.69
CA ILE A 26 10.67 -0.92 6.13
C ILE A 26 10.62 0.45 6.82
N GLY A 27 9.75 0.56 7.84
CA GLY A 27 9.50 1.81 8.55
C GLY A 27 8.27 2.58 8.07
N ASP A 28 7.67 2.21 6.92
CA ASP A 28 6.45 2.85 6.46
C ASP A 28 5.30 2.62 7.45
N ARG A 29 4.51 3.67 7.67
CA ARG A 29 3.22 3.52 8.37
C ARG A 29 2.18 3.07 7.38
N VAL A 30 1.46 2.02 7.74
CA VAL A 30 0.44 1.43 6.89
C VAL A 30 -0.86 1.26 7.65
N ARG A 31 -1.95 1.26 6.90
CA ARG A 31 -3.27 0.84 7.38
C ARG A 31 -3.66 -0.46 6.71
N VAL A 32 -4.17 -1.40 7.50
CA VAL A 32 -4.74 -2.64 6.95
C VAL A 32 -6.09 -2.31 6.33
N THR A 33 -6.26 -2.53 5.04
CA THR A 33 -7.51 -2.26 4.33
C THR A 33 -8.29 -3.51 3.97
N ASP A 34 -7.61 -4.63 3.77
CA ASP A 34 -8.20 -5.91 3.35
C ASP A 34 -7.27 -7.08 3.73
N GLY A 35 -7.51 -8.31 3.26
CA GLY A 35 -6.56 -9.45 3.23
C GLY A 35 -5.97 -9.96 4.55
N GLY A 36 -6.54 -9.59 5.70
CA GLY A 36 -6.19 -10.09 7.02
C GLY A 36 -7.42 -10.52 7.83
N PRO A 37 -7.24 -10.97 9.09
CA PRO A 37 -8.37 -11.20 9.97
C PRO A 37 -9.16 -9.91 10.20
N LEU A 38 -10.50 -10.03 10.20
CA LEU A 38 -11.45 -8.90 10.25
C LEU A 38 -11.17 -7.88 11.35
N TYR A 39 -10.64 -8.31 12.50
CA TYR A 39 -10.33 -7.42 13.63
C TYR A 39 -9.12 -6.50 13.38
N LEU A 40 -8.30 -6.78 12.36
CA LEU A 40 -7.16 -5.95 11.96
C LEU A 40 -7.54 -4.90 10.92
N ILE A 41 -8.66 -5.06 10.21
CA ILE A 41 -9.07 -4.10 9.18
C ILE A 41 -9.29 -2.73 9.83
N GLY A 42 -8.67 -1.72 9.24
CA GLY A 42 -8.69 -0.35 9.73
C GLY A 42 -7.60 -0.02 10.75
N LYS A 43 -6.91 -1.02 11.32
CA LYS A 43 -5.80 -0.82 12.25
C LYS A 43 -4.56 -0.28 11.55
N MET A 44 -3.78 0.48 12.30
CA MET A 44 -2.50 1.04 11.85
C MET A 44 -1.34 0.21 12.38
N GLY A 45 -0.29 0.13 11.57
CA GLY A 45 0.95 -0.50 11.96
C GLY A 45 2.14 0.06 11.20
N THR A 46 3.30 -0.47 11.55
CA THR A 46 4.57 -0.11 10.91
C THR A 46 5.15 -1.34 10.24
N ILE A 47 5.63 -1.19 9.01
CA ILE A 47 6.32 -2.28 8.31
C ILE A 47 7.67 -2.52 8.97
N VAL A 48 7.93 -3.76 9.35
CA VAL A 48 9.22 -4.19 9.92
C VAL A 48 10.04 -5.01 8.93
N GLU A 49 9.39 -5.63 7.94
CA GLU A 49 10.06 -6.40 6.89
C GLU A 49 9.19 -6.45 5.63
N VAL A 50 9.83 -6.49 4.46
CA VAL A 50 9.15 -6.57 3.16
C VAL A 50 9.66 -7.77 2.38
N ILE A 51 8.75 -8.67 2.03
CA ILE A 51 9.01 -9.91 1.32
C ILE A 51 8.72 -9.70 -0.17
N HIS A 52 9.78 -9.55 -0.95
CA HIS A 52 9.71 -9.35 -2.39
C HIS A 52 9.64 -10.71 -3.12
N MET A 53 8.43 -11.22 -3.31
CA MET A 53 8.14 -12.42 -4.09
C MET A 53 7.20 -12.10 -5.26
N LYS A 54 6.81 -13.12 -6.03
CA LYS A 54 5.80 -12.99 -7.09
C LYS A 54 4.51 -12.32 -6.59
N TYR A 55 4.17 -12.53 -5.31
CA TYR A 55 3.14 -11.81 -4.57
C TYR A 55 3.82 -11.10 -3.39
N PRO A 56 3.99 -9.77 -3.44
CA PRO A 56 4.69 -9.05 -2.39
C PRO A 56 3.87 -9.04 -1.10
N ALA A 57 4.55 -9.28 0.01
CA ALA A 57 3.97 -9.25 1.35
C ALA A 57 4.84 -8.41 2.28
N ALA A 58 4.25 -7.91 3.36
CA ALA A 58 4.94 -7.15 4.37
C ALA A 58 4.59 -7.68 5.76
N ILE A 59 5.60 -7.72 6.62
CA ILE A 59 5.44 -7.98 8.04
C ILE A 59 5.14 -6.64 8.70
N VAL A 60 3.95 -6.52 9.28
CA VAL A 60 3.44 -5.29 9.90
C VAL A 60 3.32 -5.49 11.40
N LYS A 61 3.93 -4.59 12.17
CA LYS A 61 3.75 -4.49 13.61
C LYS A 61 2.57 -3.56 13.90
N ILE A 62 1.48 -4.11 14.42
CA ILE A 62 0.26 -3.36 14.76
C ILE A 62 0.48 -2.66 16.11
N ASP A 63 0.36 -1.33 16.11
CA ASP A 63 0.66 -0.50 17.30
C ASP A 63 -0.26 -0.82 18.49
N GLU A 64 -1.56 -0.97 18.25
CA GLU A 64 -2.58 -1.14 19.30
C GLU A 64 -2.49 -2.51 19.98
N GLU A 65 -2.30 -3.56 19.21
CA GLU A 65 -2.35 -4.96 19.68
C GLU A 65 -0.96 -5.50 20.05
N LYS A 66 0.11 -4.77 19.73
CA LYS A 66 1.52 -5.20 19.89
C LYS A 66 1.82 -6.56 19.24
N ILE A 67 1.04 -6.94 18.23
CA ILE A 67 1.23 -8.15 17.44
C ILE A 67 1.93 -7.83 16.12
N THR A 68 2.54 -8.86 15.55
CA THR A 68 3.21 -8.79 14.24
C THR A 68 2.50 -9.75 13.29
N VAL A 69 2.09 -9.25 12.13
CA VAL A 69 1.29 -10.01 11.17
C VAL A 69 1.90 -9.93 9.78
N ASN A 70 1.80 -11.02 9.03
CA ASN A 70 2.18 -11.06 7.63
C ASN A 70 0.95 -10.76 6.77
N LEU A 71 1.00 -9.67 5.99
CA LEU A 71 -0.09 -9.20 5.15
C LEU A 71 0.40 -8.99 3.72
N GLY A 72 -0.46 -9.26 2.75
CA GLY A 72 -0.18 -8.94 1.36
C GLY A 72 -0.04 -7.42 1.19
N CYS A 73 0.91 -6.97 0.38
CA CYS A 73 1.08 -5.55 0.10
C CYS A 73 -0.15 -4.92 -0.55
N GLU A 74 -0.97 -5.72 -1.26
CA GLU A 74 -2.25 -5.29 -1.83
C GLU A 74 -3.31 -4.92 -0.78
N SER A 75 -3.16 -5.46 0.41
CA SER A 75 -4.04 -5.35 1.58
C SER A 75 -3.64 -4.22 2.52
N LEU A 76 -2.55 -3.52 2.18
CA LEU A 76 -1.99 -2.43 2.95
C LEU A 76 -2.13 -1.13 2.18
N GLN A 77 -2.60 -0.10 2.87
CA GLN A 77 -2.58 1.27 2.38
C GLN A 77 -1.40 1.98 3.02
N ASN A 78 -0.47 2.47 2.20
CA ASN A 78 0.62 3.31 2.67
C ASN A 78 0.05 4.64 3.18
N LEU A 79 0.43 5.00 4.41
CA LEU A 79 0.10 6.24 5.08
C LEU A 79 1.31 7.16 5.23
N THR A 80 2.48 6.75 4.72
CA THR A 80 3.66 7.60 4.69
C THR A 80 3.28 8.92 4.04
N LEU A 81 3.19 9.95 4.89
CA LEU A 81 2.98 11.31 4.49
C LEU A 81 4.12 11.64 3.53
N ASP A 82 3.74 11.96 2.30
CA ASP A 82 4.62 12.57 1.33
C ASP A 82 5.42 13.68 2.04
N PRO A 83 6.76 13.60 2.14
CA PRO A 83 7.56 14.68 2.71
C PRO A 83 7.48 15.98 1.86
N GLY A 84 6.80 15.94 0.71
CA GLY A 84 6.47 17.07 -0.14
C GLY A 84 5.15 17.79 0.20
N ALA A 85 4.40 17.38 1.23
CA ALA A 85 3.36 18.22 1.82
C ALA A 85 3.98 19.33 2.71
N VAL A 86 4.91 20.09 2.14
CA VAL A 86 5.34 21.39 2.67
C VAL A 86 4.22 22.37 2.34
N CYS A 87 3.54 22.80 3.41
CA CYS A 87 2.79 24.04 3.64
C CYS A 87 2.11 24.75 2.45
#